data_AF-A0A3P7KE82-F1
#
_entry.id   AF-A0A3P7KE82-F1
#
_cell.length_a   1.000
_cell.length_b   1.000
_cell.length_c   1.000
_cell.angle_alpha   90.00
_cell.angle_beta   90.00
_cell.angle_gamma   90.00
#
_symmetry.space_group_name_H-M   'P 1'
#
loop_
_entity.id
_entity.type
_entity.pdbx_description
1 polymer ?
#
loop_
_entity_poly.entity_id
_entity_poly.type
_entity_poly.pdbx_seq_one_letter_code
_entity_poly.pdbx_strand_id
1 'polypeptide(L)'
;MAVGIILHLIINIISTSIFLIASSRNYPGGEALASLQYLRYFSRNEPTTVYIDNYAAQTGVSRFLQWYDAWEYNKTENLGPSQLAQFDYLLIGSYTEPDIVSIAARNFSSTHHILYDVKAFQKVELERIPRFPYYWPSMKFNAQLVVLEKLHYSDSV
;
A
#
# COMPACT_ATOMS: atom_id res chain seq x y z
N MET A 1 9.44 11.71 -43.07
CA MET A 1 8.02 11.52 -42.66
C MET A 1 7.83 10.22 -41.87
N ALA A 2 8.15 9.04 -42.42
CA ALA A 2 7.98 7.75 -41.73
C ALA A 2 8.74 7.63 -40.39
N VAL A 3 10.00 8.07 -40.32
CA VAL A 3 10.80 8.02 -39.08
C VAL A 3 10.18 8.82 -37.94
N GLY A 4 9.62 10.01 -38.24
CA GLY A 4 8.96 10.85 -37.24
C GLY A 4 7.69 10.20 -36.68
N ILE A 5 6.92 9.52 -37.55
CA ILE A 5 5.73 8.75 -37.15
C ILE A 5 6.13 7.60 -36.23
N ILE A 6 7.15 6.82 -36.61
CA ILE A 6 7.64 5.69 -35.82
C ILE A 6 8.12 6.18 -34.44
N LEU A 7 8.93 7.24 -34.39
CA LEU A 7 9.41 7.81 -33.13
C LEU A 7 8.25 8.29 -32.24
N HIS A 8 7.25 8.96 -32.82
CA HIS A 8 6.07 9.42 -32.08
C HIS A 8 5.28 8.25 -31.48
N LEU A 9 5.08 7.17 -32.23
CA LEU A 9 4.40 5.97 -31.72
C LEU A 9 5.18 5.31 -30.58
N ILE A 10 6.51 5.21 -30.70
CA ILE A 10 7.37 4.66 -29.65
C ILE A 10 7.26 5.51 -28.38
N ILE A 11 7.34 6.84 -28.49
CA ILE A 11 7.21 7.73 -27.33
C ILE A 11 5.84 7.57 -26.67
N ASN A 12 4.75 7.51 -27.45
CA ASN A 12 3.41 7.30 -26.90
C ASN A 12 3.32 5.97 -26.13
N ILE A 13 3.83 4.88 -26.70
CA ILE A 13 3.84 3.56 -26.02
C ILE A 13 4.60 3.65 -24.70
N ILE A 14 5.78 4.28 -24.68
CA ILE A 14 6.58 4.44 -23.46
C ILE A 14 5.82 5.29 -22.44
N SER A 15 5.30 6.45 -22.83
CA SER A 15 4.55 7.35 -21.94
C SER A 15 3.29 6.69 -21.39
N THR A 16 2.49 6.03 -22.23
CA THR A 16 1.31 5.29 -21.80
C THR A 16 1.67 4.18 -20.84
N SER A 17 2.77 3.44 -21.08
CA SER A 17 3.21 2.38 -20.18
C SER A 17 3.63 2.92 -18.81
N ILE A 18 4.34 4.06 -18.77
CA ILE A 18 4.73 4.72 -17.52
C ILE A 18 3.49 5.16 -16.75
N PHE A 19 2.54 5.84 -17.40
CA PHE A 19 1.32 6.29 -16.74
C PHE A 19 0.42 5.13 -16.31
N LEU A 20 0.39 4.04 -17.07
CA LEU A 20 -0.33 2.83 -16.70
C LEU A 20 0.25 2.21 -15.41
N ILE A 21 1.57 2.07 -15.34
CA ILE A 21 2.23 1.53 -14.15
C ILE A 21 2.04 2.47 -12.95
N ALA A 22 2.22 3.77 -13.12
CA ALA A 22 1.97 4.76 -12.09
C ALA A 22 0.53 4.67 -11.56
N SER A 23 -0.46 4.63 -12.45
CA SER A 23 -1.88 4.52 -12.08
C SER A 23 -2.19 3.21 -11.36
N SER A 24 -1.59 2.09 -11.76
CA SER A 24 -1.78 0.79 -11.09
C SER A 24 -1.27 0.77 -9.64
N ARG A 25 -0.33 1.66 -9.30
CA ARG A 25 0.31 1.74 -7.98
C ARG A 25 -0.21 2.89 -7.12
N ASN A 26 -1.31 3.54 -7.51
CA ASN A 26 -1.97 4.61 -6.75
C ASN A 26 -3.07 4.10 -5.80
N TYR A 27 -3.25 2.77 -5.69
CA TYR A 27 -4.27 2.15 -4.84
C TYR A 27 -3.69 1.21 -3.76
N PRO A 28 -2.71 1.66 -2.96
CA PRO A 28 -2.08 0.82 -1.94
C PRO A 28 -3.06 0.27 -0.89
N GLY A 29 -4.13 0.98 -0.55
CA GLY A 29 -5.16 0.48 0.37
C GLY A 29 -5.87 -0.77 -0.16
N GLY A 30 -6.27 -0.75 -1.42
CA GLY A 30 -6.87 -1.92 -2.07
C GLY A 30 -5.90 -3.11 -2.14
N GLU A 31 -4.64 -2.85 -2.51
CA GLU A 31 -3.57 -3.86 -2.54
C GLU A 31 -3.32 -4.45 -1.14
N ALA A 32 -3.31 -3.62 -0.10
CA ALA A 32 -3.14 -4.05 1.29
C ALA A 32 -4.24 -5.00 1.75
N LEU A 33 -5.51 -4.62 1.58
CA LEU A 33 -6.62 -5.46 2.02
C LEU A 33 -6.70 -6.78 1.24
N ALA A 34 -6.49 -6.73 -0.08
CA ALA A 34 -6.46 -7.93 -0.91
C ALA A 34 -5.33 -8.88 -0.50
N SER A 35 -4.13 -8.34 -0.25
CA SER A 35 -2.97 -9.13 0.17
C SER A 35 -3.15 -9.73 1.56
N LEU A 36 -3.73 -8.98 2.51
CA LEU A 36 -4.01 -9.45 3.86
C LEU A 36 -4.96 -10.64 3.83
N GLN A 37 -6.08 -10.50 3.11
CA GLN A 37 -7.06 -11.57 3.00
C GLN A 37 -6.46 -12.80 2.33
N TYR A 38 -5.72 -12.62 1.22
CA TYR A 38 -5.04 -13.72 0.55
C TYR A 38 -4.07 -14.46 1.49
N LEU A 39 -3.26 -13.73 2.26
CA LEU A 39 -2.29 -14.31 3.19
C LEU A 39 -2.98 -15.05 4.35
N ARG A 40 -4.15 -14.58 4.78
CA ARG A 40 -4.92 -15.12 5.92
C ARG A 40 -6.14 -15.93 5.49
N TYR A 41 -6.12 -16.48 4.27
CA TYR A 41 -7.23 -17.25 3.71
C TYR A 41 -7.69 -18.42 4.58
N PHE A 42 -6.80 -19.05 5.35
CA PHE A 42 -7.15 -20.14 6.27
C PHE A 42 -8.04 -19.68 7.43
N SER A 43 -7.94 -18.41 7.85
CA SER A 43 -8.74 -17.79 8.90
C SER A 43 -9.97 -17.05 8.36
N ARG A 44 -10.37 -17.29 7.10
CA ARG A 44 -11.52 -16.61 6.46
C ARG A 44 -12.86 -16.77 7.20
N ASN A 45 -13.01 -17.84 7.97
CA ASN A 45 -14.25 -18.17 8.69
C ASN A 45 -14.14 -17.82 10.19
N GLU A 46 -13.00 -17.31 10.62
CA GLU A 46 -12.76 -16.94 12.02
C GLU A 46 -13.14 -15.47 12.22
N PRO A 47 -13.78 -15.11 13.35
CA PRO A 47 -14.00 -13.72 13.69
C PRO A 47 -12.66 -12.97 13.73
N THR A 48 -12.49 -12.00 12.83
CA THR A 48 -11.26 -11.22 12.68
C THR A 48 -11.63 -9.77 12.50
N THR A 49 -10.91 -8.87 13.16
CA THR A 49 -11.17 -7.44 13.14
C THR A 49 -10.05 -6.69 12.42
N VAL A 50 -10.42 -5.88 11.42
CA VAL A 50 -9.50 -5.13 10.59
C VAL A 50 -9.82 -3.64 10.70
N TYR A 51 -8.91 -2.87 11.27
CA TYR A 51 -8.97 -1.43 11.24
C TYR A 51 -8.46 -0.88 9.91
N ILE A 52 -9.22 0.03 9.32
CA ILE A 52 -8.90 0.71 8.07
C ILE A 52 -8.74 2.19 8.41
N ASP A 53 -7.57 2.75 8.19
CA ASP A 53 -7.38 4.19 8.38
C ASP A 53 -7.91 5.01 7.19
N ASN A 54 -7.82 6.34 7.31
CA ASN A 54 -8.29 7.24 6.25
C ASN A 54 -7.50 7.06 4.94
N TYR A 55 -6.18 6.88 5.02
CA TYR A 55 -5.35 6.70 3.85
C TYR A 55 -5.72 5.42 3.08
N ALA A 56 -5.87 4.29 3.76
CA ALA A 56 -6.25 3.02 3.18
C ALA A 56 -7.64 3.09 2.52
N ALA A 57 -8.62 3.74 3.17
CA ALA A 57 -9.94 3.97 2.60
C ALA A 57 -9.89 4.84 1.33
N GLN A 58 -9.11 5.92 1.33
CA GLN A 58 -8.97 6.82 0.17
C GLN A 58 -8.20 6.17 -0.99
N THR A 59 -7.38 5.16 -0.71
CA THR A 59 -6.53 4.47 -1.69
C THR A 59 -7.03 3.07 -2.05
N GLY A 60 -8.34 2.84 -1.95
CA GLY A 60 -9.00 1.71 -2.62
C GLY A 60 -9.60 0.66 -1.71
N VAL A 61 -9.48 0.77 -0.38
CA VAL A 61 -10.28 -0.09 0.51
C VAL A 61 -11.76 0.27 0.36
N SER A 62 -12.57 -0.71 -0.04
CA SER A 62 -14.01 -0.54 -0.22
C SER A 62 -14.76 -1.82 0.14
N ARG A 63 -16.09 -1.73 0.25
CA ARG A 63 -16.94 -2.87 0.57
C ARG A 63 -16.86 -4.00 -0.47
N PHE A 64 -16.54 -3.69 -1.73
CA PHE A 64 -16.36 -4.71 -2.78
C PHE A 64 -15.13 -5.59 -2.57
N LEU A 65 -14.19 -5.15 -1.73
CA LEU A 65 -12.99 -5.91 -1.40
C LEU A 65 -13.12 -6.75 -0.12
N GLN A 66 -14.31 -6.80 0.50
CA GLN A 66 -14.57 -7.63 1.66
C GLN A 66 -14.89 -9.05 1.19
N TRP A 67 -13.90 -9.92 1.16
CA TRP A 67 -14.03 -11.30 0.66
C TRP A 67 -14.55 -12.26 1.72
N TYR A 68 -14.39 -11.92 3.00
CA TYR A 68 -14.68 -12.81 4.13
C TYR A 68 -15.78 -12.23 5.02
N ASP A 69 -16.92 -12.91 5.07
CA ASP A 69 -18.11 -12.48 5.83
C ASP A 69 -17.92 -12.53 7.34
N ALA A 70 -17.01 -13.39 7.83
CA ALA A 70 -16.70 -13.50 9.26
C ALA A 70 -15.81 -12.35 9.78
N TRP A 71 -15.25 -11.54 8.89
CA TRP A 71 -14.35 -10.45 9.24
C TRP A 71 -15.13 -9.13 9.43
N GLU A 72 -14.76 -8.37 10.45
CA GLU A 72 -15.27 -7.02 10.70
C GLU A 72 -14.26 -5.98 10.20
N TYR A 73 -14.71 -5.13 9.27
CA TYR A 73 -13.91 -4.04 8.71
C TYR A 73 -14.36 -2.72 9.29
N ASN A 74 -13.51 -2.09 10.10
CA ASN A 74 -13.87 -0.91 10.87
C ASN A 74 -13.08 0.33 10.41
N LYS A 75 -13.81 1.39 10.06
CA LYS A 75 -13.26 2.68 9.57
C LYS A 75 -13.51 3.84 10.54
N THR A 76 -13.77 3.55 11.82
CA THR A 76 -14.04 4.59 12.82
C THR A 76 -12.83 5.52 12.94
N GLU A 77 -13.03 6.81 12.75
CA GLU A 77 -11.93 7.78 12.76
C GLU A 77 -11.57 8.21 14.19
N ASN A 78 -10.38 8.80 14.34
CA ASN A 78 -9.90 9.40 15.59
C ASN A 78 -9.78 8.41 16.76
N LEU A 79 -9.53 7.13 16.47
CA LEU A 79 -9.20 6.14 17.50
C LEU A 79 -7.77 6.35 18.02
N GLY A 80 -7.62 6.35 19.35
CA GLY A 80 -6.31 6.40 20.00
C GLY A 80 -5.58 5.05 19.94
N PRO A 81 -4.27 5.00 20.22
CA PRO A 81 -3.47 3.76 20.18
C PRO A 81 -4.03 2.63 21.06
N SER A 82 -4.58 2.95 22.23
CA SER A 82 -5.20 1.96 23.12
C SER A 82 -6.48 1.33 22.55
N GLN A 83 -7.26 2.11 21.79
CA GLN A 83 -8.45 1.59 21.10
C GLN A 83 -8.06 0.79 19.87
N LEU A 84 -6.98 1.18 19.18
CA LEU A 84 -6.44 0.43 18.04
C LEU A 84 -5.87 -0.94 18.47
N ALA A 85 -5.40 -1.08 19.71
CA ALA A 85 -4.90 -2.34 20.26
C ALA A 85 -5.92 -3.50 20.27
N GLN A 86 -7.22 -3.20 20.15
CA GLN A 86 -8.26 -4.23 20.13
C GLN A 86 -8.30 -5.01 18.81
N PHE A 87 -7.95 -4.37 17.70
CA PHE A 87 -8.04 -4.96 16.37
C PHE A 87 -6.97 -6.02 16.13
N ASP A 88 -7.26 -6.99 15.27
CA ASP A 88 -6.31 -8.05 14.90
C ASP A 88 -5.34 -7.57 13.82
N TYR A 89 -5.84 -6.73 12.90
CA TYR A 89 -5.04 -6.11 11.86
C TYR A 89 -5.30 -4.61 11.76
N LEU A 90 -4.24 -3.86 11.45
CA LEU A 90 -4.31 -2.42 11.20
C LEU A 90 -3.78 -2.12 9.80
N LEU A 91 -4.56 -1.42 8.98
CA LEU A 91 -4.10 -0.82 7.72
C LEU A 91 -3.87 0.68 8.00
N ILE A 92 -2.60 1.06 8.12
CA ILE A 92 -2.19 2.43 8.46
C ILE A 92 -1.34 3.00 7.33
N GLY A 93 -1.68 4.18 6.83
CA GLY A 93 -0.91 4.87 5.81
C GLY A 93 -0.86 6.38 5.98
N SER A 94 -0.06 7.03 5.16
CA SER A 94 0.11 8.48 5.20
C SER A 94 0.57 9.04 3.86
N TYR A 95 0.03 10.20 3.51
CA TYR A 95 0.48 10.99 2.35
C TYR A 95 1.72 11.83 2.66
N THR A 96 1.89 12.22 3.92
CA THR A 96 2.90 13.20 4.34
C THR A 96 4.13 12.55 4.94
N GLU A 97 4.00 11.32 5.43
CA GLU A 97 5.07 10.66 6.15
C GLU A 97 6.03 9.95 5.19
N PRO A 98 7.31 10.37 5.10
CA PRO A 98 8.28 9.73 4.22
C PRO A 98 8.67 8.30 4.66
N ASP A 99 8.60 8.00 5.96
CA ASP A 99 8.93 6.69 6.52
C ASP A 99 7.82 6.18 7.45
N ILE A 100 6.71 5.78 6.84
CA ILE A 100 5.56 5.23 7.54
C ILE A 100 5.90 3.95 8.31
N VAL A 101 6.89 3.17 7.84
CA VAL A 101 7.29 1.89 8.44
C VAL A 101 7.91 2.13 9.80
N SER A 102 8.88 3.04 9.90
CA SER A 102 9.53 3.37 11.18
C SER A 102 8.55 3.99 12.18
N ILE A 103 7.62 4.82 11.70
CA ILE A 103 6.64 5.47 12.59
C ILE A 103 5.60 4.50 13.10
N ALA A 104 5.11 3.60 12.25
CA ALA A 104 4.21 2.55 12.68
C ALA A 104 4.90 1.60 13.67
N ALA A 105 6.15 1.20 13.41
CA ALA A 105 6.94 0.41 14.35
C ALA A 105 7.06 1.10 15.71
N ARG A 106 7.36 2.41 15.72
CA ARG A 106 7.48 3.17 16.98
C ARG A 106 6.14 3.28 17.72
N ASN A 107 5.05 3.54 17.01
CA ASN A 107 3.76 3.84 17.63
C ASN A 107 3.00 2.58 18.08
N PHE A 108 3.24 1.43 17.42
CA PHE A 108 2.47 0.21 17.64
C PHE A 108 3.28 -0.98 18.16
N SER A 109 4.61 -0.85 18.34
CA SER A 109 5.50 -1.95 18.78
C SER A 109 5.04 -2.74 20.01
N SER A 110 4.29 -2.12 20.92
CA SER A 110 3.78 -2.77 22.12
C SER A 110 2.51 -3.62 21.89
N THR A 111 1.85 -3.47 20.75
CA THR A 111 0.53 -4.08 20.46
C THR A 111 0.52 -4.89 19.17
N HIS A 112 1.25 -4.44 18.16
CA HIS A 112 1.29 -5.05 16.84
C HIS A 112 2.72 -5.08 16.30
N HIS A 113 3.01 -6.08 15.48
CA HIS A 113 4.20 -6.10 14.64
C HIS A 113 3.83 -5.77 13.20
N ILE A 114 4.81 -5.34 12.40
CA ILE A 114 4.60 -5.05 10.99
C ILE A 114 4.57 -6.38 10.22
N LEU A 115 3.49 -6.62 9.50
CA LEU A 115 3.33 -7.80 8.65
C LEU A 115 3.97 -7.58 7.28
N TYR A 116 3.67 -6.45 6.63
CA TYR A 116 4.33 -5.97 5.40
C TYR A 116 4.00 -4.50 5.11
N ASP A 117 4.80 -3.88 4.24
CA ASP A 117 4.55 -2.55 3.66
C ASP A 117 4.00 -2.63 2.22
N VAL A 118 3.22 -1.64 1.83
CA VAL A 118 2.70 -1.48 0.46
C VAL A 118 3.27 -0.21 -0.15
N LYS A 119 3.96 -0.40 -1.28
CA LYS A 119 4.61 0.68 -2.02
C LYS A 119 3.65 1.30 -3.01
N ALA A 120 3.59 2.62 -2.99
CA ALA A 120 2.78 3.41 -3.91
C ALA A 120 3.66 4.28 -4.79
N PHE A 121 3.12 4.64 -5.96
CA PHE A 121 3.80 5.53 -6.89
C PHE A 121 3.95 6.93 -6.28
N GLN A 122 5.15 7.49 -6.38
CA GLN A 122 5.44 8.83 -5.87
C GLN A 122 5.68 9.83 -7.00
N LYS A 123 6.62 9.52 -7.89
CA LYS A 123 7.04 10.41 -8.98
C LYS A 123 7.77 9.67 -10.08
N VAL A 124 7.81 10.31 -11.25
CA VAL A 124 8.74 9.99 -12.34
C VAL A 124 9.90 10.98 -12.26
N GLU A 125 11.12 10.47 -12.26
CA GLU A 125 12.34 11.25 -12.37
C GLU A 125 13.04 10.95 -13.69
N LEU A 126 13.74 11.94 -14.24
CA LEU A 126 14.61 11.74 -15.40
C LEU A 126 16.03 11.49 -14.92
N GLU A 127 16.47 10.25 -15.02
CA GLU A 127 17.82 9.86 -14.65
C GLU A 127 18.76 10.05 -15.84
N ARG A 128 19.94 10.62 -15.59
CA ARG A 128 20.95 10.81 -16.63
C ARG A 128 21.68 9.49 -16.88
N ILE A 129 21.72 9.05 -18.14
CA ILE A 129 22.44 7.85 -18.58
C ILE A 129 23.62 8.20 -19.50
N PRO A 130 24.71 7.41 -19.53
CA PRO A 130 25.92 7.78 -20.28
C PRO A 130 25.77 7.73 -21.81
N ARG A 131 24.75 7.04 -22.31
CA ARG A 131 24.50 6.82 -23.73
C ARG A 131 23.14 7.38 -24.13
N PHE A 132 23.00 7.77 -25.38
CA PHE A 132 21.72 8.19 -25.96
C PHE A 132 20.60 7.20 -25.57
N PRO A 133 19.43 7.66 -25.06
CA PRO A 133 18.91 9.03 -25.10
C PRO A 133 19.42 10.03 -24.03
N TYR A 134 20.44 9.69 -23.25
CA TYR A 134 21.04 10.50 -22.17
C TYR A 134 20.16 10.80 -20.97
N TYR A 135 18.83 10.75 -21.12
CA TYR A 135 17.85 10.80 -20.04
C TYR A 135 16.88 9.63 -20.16
N TRP A 136 16.60 8.97 -19.05
CA TRP A 136 15.66 7.87 -18.98
C TRP A 136 14.66 8.08 -17.85
N PRO A 137 13.34 7.90 -18.09
CA PRO A 137 12.35 8.00 -17.03
C PRO A 137 12.47 6.83 -16.06
N SER A 138 12.59 7.15 -14.78
CA SER A 138 12.67 6.20 -13.66
C SER A 138 11.51 6.47 -12.71
N MET A 139 10.73 5.45 -12.40
CA MET A 139 9.62 5.56 -11.46
C MET A 139 10.10 5.30 -10.05
N LYS A 140 9.77 6.20 -9.12
CA LYS A 140 10.06 6.04 -7.69
C LYS A 140 8.80 5.60 -6.97
N PHE A 141 8.97 4.59 -6.11
CA PHE A 141 7.92 4.03 -5.28
C PHE A 141 8.39 4.01 -3.84
N ASN A 142 7.55 4.46 -2.92
CA ASN A 142 7.82 4.47 -1.49
C ASN A 142 6.70 3.75 -0.74
N ALA A 143 7.03 3.18 0.42
CA ALA A 143 6.03 2.68 1.35
C ALA A 143 5.15 3.84 1.80
N GLN A 144 3.84 3.74 1.56
CA GLN A 144 2.87 4.74 2.03
C GLN A 144 1.79 4.13 2.91
N LEU A 145 1.74 2.79 2.99
CA LEU A 145 0.83 2.05 3.86
C LEU A 145 1.56 0.84 4.43
N VAL A 146 1.28 0.53 5.68
CA VAL A 146 1.72 -0.69 6.35
C VAL A 146 0.53 -1.46 6.87
N VAL A 147 0.66 -2.78 6.83
CA VAL A 147 -0.27 -3.70 7.48
C VAL A 147 0.41 -4.22 8.73
N LEU A 148 -0.25 -4.04 9.86
CA LEU A 148 0.21 -4.55 11.14
C LEU A 148 -0.68 -5.70 11.60
N GLU A 149 -0.09 -6.64 12.33
CA GLU A 149 -0.76 -7.78 12.95
C GLU A 149 -0.53 -7.77 14.45
N LYS A 150 -1.59 -8.05 15.20
CA LYS A 150 -1.59 -8.05 16.65
C LYS A 150 -0.62 -9.08 17.21
N LEU A 151 0.12 -8.68 18.24
CA LEU A 151 1.01 -9.58 18.98
C LEU A 151 0.17 -10.61 19.74
N HIS A 152 0.48 -11.90 19.57
CA HIS A 152 -0.05 -12.94 20.44
C HIS A 152 0.92 -13.15 21.60
N TYR A 153 0.39 -13.56 22.75
CA TYR A 153 1.20 -13.77 23.96
C TYR A 153 2.35 -14.79 23.79
N SER A 154 2.34 -15.61 22.72
CA SER A 154 3.48 -16.49 22.38
C SER A 154 4.66 -15.79 21.73
N ASP A 155 4.48 -14.56 21.24
CA ASP A 155 5.45 -13.88 20.36
C ASP A 155 6.40 -12.94 21.12
N SER A 156 6.19 -12.80 22.44
CA SER A 156 7.09 -12.08 23.34
C SER A 156 8.17 -13.02 23.90
N VAL A 157 9.30 -13.14 23.19
CA VAL A 157 10.55 -13.73 23.69
C VAL A 157 11.68 -12.73 23.50
#